data_AF-A0A7C9F660-F1
#
_entry.id   AF-A0A7C9F660-F1
#
_cell.length_a   1.000
_cell.length_b   1.000
_cell.length_c   1.000
_cell.angle_alpha   90.00
_cell.angle_beta   90.00
_cell.angle_gamma   90.00
#
_symmetry.space_group_name_H-M   'P 1'
#
loop_
_entity.id
_entity.type
_entity.pdbx_description
1 polymer ?
#
loop_
_entity_poly.entity_id
_entity_poly.type
_entity_poly.pdbx_seq_one_letter_code
_entity_poly.pdbx_strand_id
1 'polypeptide(L)'
;MKNTTKTLAVFAAYFGIMLVTGCGGKDTAPTPANCSANSQKVVDAAVVYGGAPTKANCEAYKNTVRDFYKSCANFYSAADKKSLDEFLAEPCPN
;
A
#
# COMPACT_ATOMS: atom_id res chain seq x y z
N MET A 1 34.76 10.42 -21.59
CA MET A 1 33.63 9.47 -21.74
C MET A 1 33.76 8.37 -20.71
N LYS A 2 32.63 8.03 -20.07
CA LYS A 2 32.31 6.74 -19.44
C LYS A 2 33.17 6.38 -18.23
N ASN A 3 32.64 6.55 -17.02
CA ASN A 3 32.53 5.45 -16.03
C ASN A 3 32.08 5.88 -14.62
N THR A 4 31.82 7.16 -14.34
CA THR A 4 31.42 7.60 -12.97
C THR A 4 29.94 7.43 -12.67
N THR A 5 29.08 7.20 -13.68
CA THR A 5 27.62 7.07 -13.51
C THR A 5 27.16 5.70 -13.02
N LYS A 6 28.05 4.70 -12.97
CA LYS A 6 27.71 3.34 -12.52
C LYS A 6 27.77 3.17 -11.00
N THR A 7 28.48 4.05 -10.29
CA THR A 7 28.69 3.90 -8.84
C THR A 7 27.53 4.45 -8.00
N LEU A 8 26.74 5.39 -8.53
CA LEU A 8 25.53 5.89 -7.84
C LEU A 8 24.37 4.88 -7.85
N ALA A 9 24.32 4.01 -8.86
CA ALA A 9 23.26 3.01 -9.01
C ALA A 9 23.38 1.85 -8.01
N VAL A 10 24.54 1.66 -7.38
CA VAL A 10 24.78 0.54 -6.46
C VAL A 10 24.36 0.88 -5.03
N PHE A 11 24.40 2.16 -4.63
CA PHE A 11 23.96 2.58 -3.29
C PHE A 11 22.43 2.61 -3.13
N ALA A 12 21.68 2.85 -4.21
CA ALA A 12 20.22 2.76 -4.19
C ALA A 12 19.72 1.30 -4.03
N ALA A 13 20.51 0.31 -4.41
CA ALA A 13 20.17 -1.10 -4.25
C ALA A 13 20.38 -1.62 -2.82
N TYR A 14 21.23 -0.98 -2.01
CA TYR A 14 21.52 -1.43 -0.65
C TYR A 14 20.49 -0.95 0.38
N PHE A 15 19.88 0.22 0.17
CA PHE A 15 18.71 0.66 0.96
C PHE A 15 17.44 -0.13 0.61
N GLY A 16 17.39 -0.76 -0.57
CA GLY A 16 16.26 -1.58 -1.00
C GLY A 16 16.22 -2.99 -0.39
N ILE A 17 17.33 -3.51 0.16
CA ILE A 17 17.41 -4.90 0.63
C ILE A 17 17.24 -5.01 2.17
N MET A 18 17.47 -3.94 2.93
CA MET A 18 17.21 -3.96 4.38
C MET A 18 15.75 -3.69 4.76
N LEU A 19 14.91 -3.19 3.85
CA LEU A 19 13.47 -3.04 4.10
C LEU A 19 12.66 -4.33 3.87
N VAL A 20 13.31 -5.43 3.47
CA VAL A 20 12.62 -6.69 3.13
C VAL A 20 12.71 -7.76 4.22
N THR A 21 13.34 -7.46 5.36
CA THR A 21 13.48 -8.41 6.49
C THR A 21 12.70 -8.02 7.74
N GLY A 22 11.92 -6.94 7.69
CA GLY A 22 10.93 -6.59 8.71
C GLY A 22 9.53 -6.99 8.27
N CYS A 23 8.87 -7.84 9.06
CA CYS A 23 7.51 -8.38 8.91
C CYS A 23 7.39 -9.62 8.00
N GLY A 24 7.93 -10.73 8.52
CA GLY A 24 7.51 -12.07 8.13
C GLY A 24 6.03 -12.31 8.39
N GLY A 25 5.44 -13.19 7.59
CA GLY A 25 4.08 -13.69 7.75
C GLY A 25 3.01 -12.79 7.12
N LYS A 26 2.45 -13.22 5.97
CA LYS A 26 1.14 -12.72 5.51
C LYS A 26 0.06 -13.25 6.45
N ASP A 27 -0.01 -12.73 7.68
CA ASP A 27 -1.18 -12.94 8.52
C ASP A 27 -2.25 -11.96 8.06
N THR A 28 -3.15 -12.43 7.19
CA THR A 28 -4.35 -11.69 6.78
C THR A 28 -5.47 -11.80 7.80
N ALA A 29 -5.23 -12.51 8.90
CA ALA A 29 -6.17 -12.67 9.99
C ALA A 29 -6.52 -11.31 10.59
N PRO A 30 -7.79 -11.06 10.91
CA PRO A 30 -8.22 -9.79 11.48
C PRO A 30 -7.73 -9.66 12.92
N THR A 31 -6.57 -9.01 13.10
CA THR A 31 -5.94 -8.74 14.40
C THR A 31 -5.63 -7.24 14.52
N PRO A 32 -5.58 -6.67 15.74
CA PRO A 32 -5.21 -5.27 15.92
C PRO A 32 -3.83 -4.91 15.34
N ALA A 33 -2.87 -5.84 15.41
CA ALA A 33 -1.53 -5.66 14.83
C ALA A 33 -1.57 -5.59 13.30
N ASN A 34 -2.33 -6.48 12.65
CA ASN A 34 -2.48 -6.47 11.19
C ASN A 34 -3.27 -5.23 10.71
N CYS A 35 -4.25 -4.79 11.49
CA CYS A 35 -4.96 -3.54 11.24
C CYS A 35 -4.00 -2.34 11.21
N SER A 36 -3.16 -2.19 12.25
CA SER A 36 -2.16 -1.11 12.31
C SER A 36 -1.09 -1.21 11.22
N ALA A 37 -0.69 -2.42 10.83
CA ALA A 37 0.30 -2.60 9.76
C ALA A 37 -0.28 -2.26 8.37
N ASN A 38 -1.55 -2.61 8.12
CA ASN A 38 -2.19 -2.30 6.85
C ASN A 38 -2.65 -0.84 6.75
N SER A 39 -2.93 -0.15 7.87
CA SER A 39 -3.22 1.30 7.84
C SER A 39 -2.03 2.10 7.30
N GLN A 40 -0.80 1.72 7.65
CA GLN A 40 0.38 2.39 7.12
C GLN A 40 0.52 2.18 5.60
N LYS A 41 0.22 0.98 5.10
CA LYS A 41 0.23 0.69 3.65
C LYS A 41 -0.78 1.55 2.87
N VAL A 42 -1.94 1.83 3.48
CA VAL A 42 -2.94 2.74 2.91
C VAL A 42 -2.37 4.15 2.77
N VAL A 43 -1.71 4.67 3.81
CA VAL A 43 -1.08 6.00 3.79
C VAL A 43 0.01 6.05 2.72
N ASP A 44 0.89 5.06 2.68
CA ASP A 44 2.00 5.02 1.71
C ASP A 44 1.47 4.99 0.26
N ALA A 45 0.45 4.17 -0.01
CA ALA A 45 -0.17 4.10 -1.33
C ALA A 45 -0.95 5.36 -1.70
N ALA A 46 -1.59 6.04 -0.72
CA ALA A 46 -2.24 7.33 -0.92
C ALA A 46 -1.22 8.42 -1.31
N VAL A 47 -0.06 8.46 -0.66
CA VAL A 47 1.03 9.39 -0.99
C VAL A 47 1.54 9.14 -2.41
N VAL A 48 1.75 7.87 -2.79
CA VAL A 48 2.17 7.51 -4.15
C VAL A 48 1.14 7.93 -5.19
N TYR A 49 -0.15 7.68 -4.95
CA TYR A 49 -1.21 8.09 -5.87
C TYR A 49 -1.34 9.62 -5.94
N GLY A 50 -1.29 10.31 -4.82
CA GLY A 50 -1.37 11.78 -4.76
C GLY A 50 -0.19 12.47 -5.45
N GLY A 51 1.00 11.87 -5.44
CA GLY A 51 2.17 12.36 -6.18
C GLY A 51 2.18 11.95 -7.67
N ALA A 52 1.56 10.82 -8.01
CA ALA A 52 1.53 10.28 -9.36
C ALA A 52 0.17 9.58 -9.64
N PRO A 53 -0.85 10.32 -10.10
CA PRO A 53 -2.22 9.81 -10.22
C PRO A 53 -2.44 8.97 -11.49
N THR A 54 -1.68 7.89 -11.62
CA THR A 54 -1.83 6.92 -12.72
C THR A 54 -2.89 5.87 -12.38
N LYS A 55 -3.44 5.22 -13.39
CA LYS A 55 -4.35 4.06 -13.21
C LYS A 55 -3.78 3.01 -12.27
N ALA A 56 -2.51 2.62 -12.48
CA ALA A 56 -1.85 1.60 -11.69
C ALA A 56 -1.71 2.00 -10.21
N ASN A 57 -1.37 3.27 -9.93
CA ASN A 57 -1.24 3.76 -8.56
C ASN A 57 -2.60 3.89 -7.86
N CYS A 58 -3.64 4.28 -8.58
CA CYS A 58 -5.01 4.28 -8.07
C CYS A 58 -5.48 2.87 -7.71
N GLU A 59 -5.29 1.89 -8.61
CA GLU A 59 -5.67 0.49 -8.35
C GLU A 59 -4.89 -0.08 -7.16
N ALA A 60 -3.60 0.23 -7.05
CA ALA A 60 -2.78 -0.16 -5.90
C ALA A 60 -3.32 0.44 -4.59
N TYR A 61 -3.63 1.74 -4.57
CA TYR A 61 -4.23 2.40 -3.41
C TYR A 61 -5.56 1.75 -3.02
N LYS A 62 -6.46 1.56 -3.96
CA LYS A 62 -7.77 0.91 -3.72
C LYS A 62 -7.63 -0.50 -3.15
N ASN A 63 -6.66 -1.28 -3.63
CA ASN A 63 -6.38 -2.60 -3.07
C ASN A 63 -5.87 -2.52 -1.62
N THR A 64 -4.98 -1.57 -1.28
CA THR A 64 -4.52 -1.40 0.10
C THR A 64 -5.65 -1.02 1.05
N VAL A 65 -6.59 -0.17 0.61
CA VAL A 65 -7.80 0.18 1.39
C VAL A 65 -8.65 -1.06 1.62
N ARG A 66 -8.93 -1.85 0.58
CA ARG A 66 -9.67 -3.11 0.71
C ARG A 66 -9.01 -4.06 1.72
N ASP A 67 -7.70 -4.22 1.66
CA ASP A 67 -6.95 -5.15 2.51
C ASP A 67 -6.90 -4.67 3.96
N PHE A 68 -6.73 -3.37 4.17
CA PHE A 68 -6.88 -2.76 5.49
C PHE A 68 -8.24 -3.06 6.09
N TYR A 69 -9.31 -2.85 5.32
CA TYR A 69 -10.67 -3.10 5.79
C TYR A 69 -10.92 -4.57 6.16
N LYS A 70 -10.42 -5.51 5.35
CA LYS A 70 -10.47 -6.95 5.66
C LYS A 70 -9.68 -7.30 6.92
N SER A 71 -8.53 -6.65 7.14
CA SER A 71 -7.68 -6.91 8.30
C SER A 71 -8.21 -6.31 9.62
N CYS A 72 -9.20 -5.41 9.56
CA CYS A 72 -9.88 -4.90 10.76
C CYS A 72 -11.37 -5.21 10.78
N ALA A 73 -11.83 -6.29 10.15
CA ALA A 73 -13.25 -6.60 9.93
C ALA A 73 -14.14 -6.50 11.20
N ASN A 74 -13.60 -6.75 12.40
CA ASN A 74 -14.32 -6.64 13.68
C ASN A 74 -14.59 -5.19 14.13
N PHE A 75 -13.98 -4.20 13.49
CA PHE A 75 -14.06 -2.77 13.83
C PHE A 75 -14.79 -1.94 12.76
N TYR A 76 -15.24 -2.57 11.68
CA TYR A 76 -15.98 -1.90 10.61
C TYR A 76 -17.48 -2.06 10.76
N SER A 77 -18.18 -0.93 10.79
CA SER A 77 -19.64 -0.92 10.79
C SER A 77 -20.19 -1.27 9.40
N ALA A 78 -21.45 -1.67 9.33
CA ALA A 78 -22.13 -1.91 8.06
C ALA A 78 -22.19 -0.65 7.17
N ALA A 79 -22.17 0.55 7.78
CA ALA A 79 -22.10 1.81 7.05
C ALA A 79 -20.76 1.98 6.33
N ASP A 80 -19.65 1.64 7.01
CA ASP A 80 -18.30 1.74 6.44
C ASP A 80 -18.10 0.78 5.26
N LYS A 81 -18.80 -0.36 5.28
CA LYS A 81 -18.79 -1.31 4.17
C LYS A 81 -19.39 -0.72 2.89
N LYS A 82 -20.51 0.01 3.00
CA LYS A 82 -21.13 0.64 1.83
C LYS A 82 -20.22 1.70 1.22
N SER A 83 -19.61 2.55 2.06
CA SER A 83 -18.66 3.56 1.59
C SER A 83 -17.40 2.94 0.98
N LEU A 84 -16.93 1.80 1.52
CA LEU A 84 -15.84 1.04 0.91
C LEU A 84 -16.24 0.51 -0.47
N ASP A 85 -17.41 -0.11 -0.60
CA ASP A 85 -17.86 -0.67 -1.88
C ASP A 85 -18.04 0.43 -2.93
N GLU A 86 -18.58 1.60 -2.55
CA GLU A 86 -18.69 2.78 -3.42
C GLU A 86 -17.31 3.28 -3.86
N PHE A 87 -16.37 3.45 -2.92
CA PHE A 87 -14.99 3.82 -3.22
C PHE A 87 -14.31 2.81 -4.14
N LEU A 88 -14.51 1.50 -3.90
CA LEU A 88 -13.95 0.43 -4.71
C LEU A 88 -14.59 0.34 -6.11
N ALA A 89 -15.81 0.85 -6.29
CA ALA A 89 -16.48 0.92 -7.59
C ALA A 89 -16.07 2.15 -8.42
N GLU A 90 -15.55 3.21 -7.79
CA GLU A 90 -15.16 4.44 -8.50
C GLU A 90 -14.04 4.18 -9.53
N PRO A 91 -14.19 4.57 -10.81
CA PRO A 91 -13.17 4.28 -11.81
C PRO A 91 -11.86 5.03 -11.50
N CYS A 92 -10.73 4.34 -11.69
CA CYS A 92 -9.42 4.98 -11.67
C CYS A 92 -9.21 5.86 -12.91
N PRO A 93 -8.37 6.91 -12.84
CA PRO A 93 -8.03 7.71 -14.01
C PRO A 93 -7.41 6.84 -15.11
N ASN A 94 -7.68 7.20 -16.37
CA ASN A 94 -7.15 6.51 -17.54
C ASN A 94 -5.67 6.82 -17.78
#